data_AF-A0A1G5D4V7-F1
#
_entry.id   AF-A0A1G5D4V7-F1
#
_cell.length_a   1.000
_cell.length_b   1.000
_cell.length_c   1.000
_cell.angle_alpha   90.00
_cell.angle_beta   90.00
_cell.angle_gamma   90.00
#
_symmetry.space_group_name_H-M   'P 1'
#
loop_
_entity.id
_entity.type
_entity.pdbx_description
1 polymer ?
#
loop_
_entity_poly.entity_id
_entity_poly.type
_entity_poly.pdbx_seq_one_letter_code
_entity_poly.pdbx_strand_id
1 'polypeptide(L)'
;MDSIAGLYEEKIHELKELISSGEAFYVFGAGKYGVKLFSLLNRLDCLDAFQGFIVSDLTGNPDSIEGYKVYEVSDKSLRRSCVVLLSVSDRYQETIKRILFEQAFTTVVDALKFAYLETDDGEITRDVYIDTREIMCAQYRDGEFNRYDILLKLYAIDSYLGHNTFGAEWYRRAQNNRVEAGYGDAAEKRFQKLIKSFSENGYDYTSEIIVDRELNLFDGAHRLSLALYYGIPRVHVRIMDEVKDVKYGREWFEEFFTEQECLLLDEKLSLISKNWFRPIKGFLWSPVSEYYDDIIKEISNQYDVENIDIRNLSYDVFSRTIKGIYSKDSVAEWKIEAKLKRLKESAPYSICSFDILMGNPDFRVKDSGSTLSKKGEKLKQKIRDEYISKVDDYFPDIIIHTSDNYEQSEFVEKFLFAEIDLNAFFSSLESYGWMIIKSESENYPQDFPKHYPLGKDIDIVCDPGDFDDVCRITEDFFSGIAIDGYSWEARSKNAGQYSIRFQIENTLILQIDIMAHSEYLSDEFIENSIARRERKKGYYIANIKDECLFRLIDYYEKPHKKYHLEFVENHL
;
A
#
# COMPACT_ATOMS: atom_id res chain seq x y z
N MET A 1 2.11 -8.13 -8.20
CA MET A 1 1.60 -7.39 -9.38
C MET A 1 0.75 -8.26 -10.31
N ASP A 2 0.51 -9.55 -10.00
CA ASP A 2 -0.18 -10.49 -10.89
C ASP A 2 -1.73 -10.59 -10.73
N SER A 3 -2.44 -9.55 -10.24
CA SER A 3 -3.88 -9.69 -9.93
C SER A 3 -4.85 -8.74 -10.68
N ILE A 4 -4.38 -7.77 -11.47
CA ILE A 4 -5.26 -6.77 -12.11
C ILE A 4 -5.68 -7.19 -13.54
N ALA A 5 -4.73 -7.64 -14.37
CA ALA A 5 -5.04 -8.14 -15.71
C ALA A 5 -5.95 -9.39 -15.64
N GLY A 6 -5.71 -10.26 -14.66
CA GLY A 6 -6.47 -11.49 -14.48
C GLY A 6 -7.96 -11.26 -14.19
N LEU A 7 -8.32 -10.26 -13.38
CA LEU A 7 -9.72 -10.02 -13.02
C LEU A 7 -10.54 -9.41 -14.18
N TYR A 8 -9.93 -8.52 -14.96
CA TYR A 8 -10.56 -7.97 -16.17
C TYR A 8 -10.78 -9.07 -17.22
N GLU A 9 -9.77 -9.91 -17.44
CA GLU A 9 -9.87 -11.06 -18.33
C GLU A 9 -10.91 -12.07 -17.85
N GLU A 10 -11.01 -12.33 -16.55
CA GLU A 10 -12.01 -13.21 -15.95
C GLU A 10 -13.44 -12.68 -16.18
N LYS A 11 -13.70 -11.39 -15.97
CA LYS A 11 -15.03 -10.80 -16.22
C LYS A 11 -15.39 -10.78 -17.70
N ILE A 12 -14.41 -10.55 -18.59
CA ILE A 12 -14.62 -10.69 -20.04
C ILE A 12 -14.93 -12.14 -20.39
N HIS A 13 -14.21 -13.09 -19.80
CA HIS A 13 -14.43 -14.51 -20.02
C HIS A 13 -15.84 -14.91 -19.57
N GLU A 14 -16.25 -14.51 -18.37
CA GLU A 14 -17.61 -14.71 -17.85
C GLU A 14 -18.66 -14.14 -18.82
N LEU A 15 -18.50 -12.88 -19.27
CA LEU A 15 -19.42 -12.26 -20.21
C LEU A 15 -19.49 -13.03 -21.53
N LYS A 16 -18.34 -13.48 -22.05
CA LYS A 16 -18.28 -14.28 -23.28
C LYS A 16 -18.95 -15.64 -23.07
N GLU A 17 -18.71 -16.33 -21.97
CA GLU A 17 -19.36 -17.60 -21.66
C GLU A 17 -20.88 -17.46 -21.65
N LEU A 18 -21.40 -16.39 -21.02
CA LEU A 18 -22.85 -16.12 -20.94
C LEU A 18 -23.53 -15.96 -22.31
N ILE A 19 -22.82 -15.44 -23.32
CA ILE A 19 -23.37 -15.17 -24.66
C ILE A 19 -22.89 -16.13 -25.75
N SER A 20 -21.88 -16.96 -25.45
CA SER A 20 -21.25 -17.91 -26.40
C SER A 20 -22.07 -19.17 -26.68
N SER A 21 -23.24 -19.34 -26.07
CA SER A 21 -24.14 -20.47 -26.34
C SER A 21 -24.73 -20.48 -27.76
N GLY A 22 -24.51 -19.41 -28.54
CA GLY A 22 -25.10 -19.23 -29.87
C GLY A 22 -26.59 -18.90 -29.84
N GLU A 23 -27.15 -18.70 -28.64
CA GLU A 23 -28.52 -18.27 -28.46
C GLU A 23 -28.61 -16.75 -28.64
N ALA A 24 -29.68 -16.32 -29.31
CA ALA A 24 -30.01 -14.90 -29.41
C ALA A 24 -30.05 -14.26 -28.01
N PHE A 25 -29.61 -13.02 -27.88
CA PHE A 25 -29.69 -12.29 -26.61
C PHE A 25 -30.11 -10.83 -26.80
N TYR A 26 -30.63 -10.24 -25.73
CA TYR A 26 -31.03 -8.83 -25.65
C TYR A 26 -30.37 -8.14 -24.47
N VAL A 27 -30.25 -6.82 -24.54
CA VAL A 27 -29.85 -5.97 -23.40
C VAL A 27 -31.10 -5.25 -22.89
N PHE A 28 -31.44 -5.41 -21.61
CA PHE A 28 -32.51 -4.64 -21.00
C PHE A 28 -31.97 -3.32 -20.45
N GLY A 29 -32.52 -2.21 -20.97
CA GLY A 29 -32.11 -0.84 -20.68
C GLY A 29 -31.58 -0.15 -21.94
N ALA A 30 -32.25 0.91 -22.38
CA ALA A 30 -31.82 1.77 -23.51
C ALA A 30 -31.10 3.05 -23.04
N GLY A 31 -30.84 3.17 -21.73
CA GLY A 31 -30.12 4.31 -21.13
C GLY A 31 -28.60 4.08 -21.05
N LYS A 32 -27.90 4.96 -20.30
CA LYS A 32 -26.43 5.00 -20.17
C LYS A 32 -25.78 3.61 -20.03
N TYR A 33 -26.21 2.80 -19.06
CA TYR A 33 -25.59 1.51 -18.78
C TYR A 33 -25.83 0.44 -19.86
N GLY A 34 -27.00 0.45 -20.50
CA GLY A 34 -27.31 -0.46 -21.60
C GLY A 34 -26.46 -0.17 -22.83
N VAL A 35 -26.33 1.12 -23.18
CA VAL A 35 -25.47 1.57 -24.28
C VAL A 35 -24.00 1.21 -24.00
N LYS A 36 -23.51 1.40 -22.76
CA LYS A 36 -22.15 0.98 -22.37
C LYS A 36 -21.91 -0.51 -22.56
N LEU A 37 -22.82 -1.34 -22.07
CA LEU A 37 -22.70 -2.79 -22.24
C LEU A 37 -22.68 -3.18 -23.73
N PHE A 38 -23.52 -2.53 -24.54
CA PHE A 38 -23.50 -2.73 -25.99
C PHE A 38 -22.15 -2.35 -26.61
N SER A 39 -21.58 -1.20 -26.26
CA SER A 39 -20.27 -0.76 -26.75
C SER A 39 -19.17 -1.76 -26.39
N LEU A 40 -19.17 -2.30 -25.16
CA LEU A 40 -18.27 -3.39 -24.75
C LEU A 40 -18.42 -4.61 -25.64
N LEU A 41 -19.65 -5.07 -25.84
CA LEU A 41 -19.95 -6.26 -26.66
C LEU A 41 -19.50 -6.06 -28.11
N ASN A 42 -19.67 -4.86 -28.66
CA ASN A 42 -19.19 -4.48 -29.98
C ASN A 42 -17.65 -4.55 -30.06
N ARG A 43 -16.96 -3.96 -29.09
CA ARG A 43 -15.49 -3.95 -29.01
C ARG A 43 -14.91 -5.36 -28.87
N LEU A 44 -15.63 -6.25 -28.19
CA LEU A 44 -15.25 -7.65 -28.01
C LEU A 44 -15.63 -8.57 -29.18
N ASP A 45 -16.23 -8.03 -30.24
CA ASP A 45 -16.71 -8.75 -31.42
C ASP A 45 -17.73 -9.86 -31.05
N CYS A 46 -18.69 -9.51 -30.18
CA CYS A 46 -19.66 -10.43 -29.60
C CYS A 46 -21.12 -10.09 -29.97
N LEU A 47 -21.34 -9.39 -31.08
CA LEU A 47 -22.68 -8.93 -31.50
C LEU A 47 -23.43 -9.89 -32.42
N ASP A 48 -22.81 -10.99 -32.87
CA ASP A 48 -23.41 -11.91 -33.84
C ASP A 48 -24.81 -12.43 -33.44
N ALA A 49 -25.04 -12.62 -32.14
CA ALA A 49 -26.32 -13.10 -31.60
C ALA A 49 -27.19 -11.97 -30.99
N PHE A 50 -26.72 -10.72 -30.97
CA PHE A 50 -27.43 -9.60 -30.37
C PHE A 50 -28.67 -9.20 -31.20
N GLN A 51 -29.84 -9.16 -30.57
CA GLN A 51 -31.11 -8.89 -31.26
C GLN A 51 -31.68 -7.48 -31.01
N GLY A 52 -31.09 -6.73 -30.07
CA GLY A 52 -31.49 -5.36 -29.76
C GLY A 52 -31.73 -5.12 -28.27
N PHE A 53 -32.36 -3.98 -27.98
CA PHE A 53 -32.59 -3.51 -26.61
C PHE A 53 -34.03 -3.75 -26.19
N ILE A 54 -34.25 -3.99 -24.89
CA ILE A 54 -35.58 -4.09 -24.30
C ILE A 54 -35.75 -2.98 -23.27
N VAL A 55 -36.92 -2.34 -23.26
CA VAL A 55 -37.34 -1.35 -22.26
C VAL A 55 -38.70 -1.71 -21.68
N SER A 56 -39.03 -1.19 -20.50
CA SER A 56 -40.35 -1.40 -19.90
C SER A 56 -41.46 -0.70 -20.67
N ASP A 57 -41.15 0.47 -21.26
CA ASP A 57 -42.07 1.30 -22.04
C ASP A 57 -41.26 2.08 -23.08
N LEU A 58 -41.82 2.29 -24.26
CA LEU A 58 -41.16 3.02 -25.35
C LEU A 58 -41.16 4.54 -25.14
N THR A 59 -42.02 5.07 -24.25
CA THR A 59 -42.09 6.51 -24.00
C THR A 59 -40.72 7.06 -23.55
N GLY A 60 -40.16 7.97 -24.34
CA GLY A 60 -38.88 8.62 -24.04
C GLY A 60 -37.62 7.82 -24.38
N ASN A 61 -37.76 6.62 -24.96
CA ASN A 61 -36.65 5.84 -25.48
C ASN A 61 -36.55 5.99 -27.01
N PRO A 62 -35.35 5.88 -27.61
CA PRO A 62 -35.21 5.90 -29.07
C PRO A 62 -35.79 4.61 -29.70
N ASP A 63 -36.23 4.68 -30.95
CA ASP A 63 -36.72 3.49 -31.69
C ASP A 63 -35.59 2.50 -32.03
N SER A 64 -34.35 2.98 -32.09
CA SER A 64 -33.15 2.19 -32.35
C SER A 64 -31.90 2.82 -31.72
N ILE A 65 -30.92 1.99 -31.37
CA ILE A 65 -29.59 2.38 -30.87
C ILE A 65 -28.55 1.69 -31.74
N GLU A 66 -27.65 2.45 -32.37
CA GLU A 66 -26.56 1.94 -33.22
C GLU A 66 -27.05 0.93 -34.29
N GLY A 67 -28.22 1.19 -34.87
CA GLY A 67 -28.85 0.34 -35.88
C GLY A 67 -29.67 -0.84 -35.35
N TYR A 68 -29.65 -1.12 -34.04
CA TYR A 68 -30.44 -2.17 -33.42
C TYR A 68 -31.75 -1.62 -32.84
N LYS A 69 -32.83 -2.38 -33.03
CA LYS A 69 -34.17 -1.97 -32.58
C LYS A 69 -34.30 -1.97 -31.05
N VAL A 70 -35.05 -1.01 -30.53
CA VAL A 70 -35.51 -0.99 -29.13
C VAL A 70 -36.94 -1.53 -29.09
N TYR A 71 -37.17 -2.51 -28.22
CA TYR A 71 -38.45 -3.19 -28.06
C TYR A 71 -39.06 -2.85 -26.70
N GLU A 72 -40.37 -2.69 -26.67
CA GLU A 72 -41.11 -2.79 -25.41
C GLU A 72 -41.09 -4.24 -24.94
N VAL A 73 -40.95 -4.48 -23.63
CA VAL A 73 -40.91 -5.83 -23.05
C VAL A 73 -42.15 -6.68 -23.39
N SER A 74 -43.28 -6.04 -23.68
CA SER A 74 -44.55 -6.64 -24.08
C SER A 74 -44.61 -7.04 -25.57
N ASP A 75 -43.61 -6.68 -26.39
CA ASP A 75 -43.61 -6.91 -27.84
C ASP A 75 -43.60 -8.43 -28.18
N LYS A 76 -44.62 -8.88 -28.91
CA LYS A 76 -44.82 -10.30 -29.26
C LYS A 76 -43.76 -10.85 -30.21
N SER A 77 -42.99 -10.00 -30.88
CA SER A 77 -41.90 -10.40 -31.77
C SER A 77 -40.63 -10.82 -31.00
N LEU A 78 -40.52 -10.49 -29.72
CA LEU A 78 -39.38 -10.88 -28.89
C LEU A 78 -39.31 -12.39 -28.69
N ARG A 79 -38.15 -12.97 -28.98
CA ARG A 79 -37.85 -14.37 -28.63
C ARG A 79 -37.71 -14.47 -27.11
N ARG A 80 -38.50 -15.34 -26.46
CA ARG A 80 -38.51 -15.46 -24.98
C ARG A 80 -37.51 -16.48 -24.44
N SER A 81 -37.15 -17.47 -25.26
CA SER A 81 -36.08 -18.43 -24.99
C SER A 81 -34.72 -17.84 -25.41
N CYS A 82 -34.25 -16.85 -24.65
CA CYS A 82 -33.02 -16.11 -24.91
C CYS A 82 -32.39 -15.66 -23.59
N VAL A 83 -31.14 -15.21 -23.65
CA VAL A 83 -30.51 -14.49 -22.54
C VAL A 83 -30.91 -13.02 -22.58
N VAL A 84 -31.33 -12.48 -21.45
CA VAL A 84 -31.52 -11.02 -21.26
C VAL A 84 -30.46 -10.52 -20.30
N LEU A 85 -29.56 -9.66 -20.80
CA LEU A 85 -28.55 -8.99 -20.02
C LEU A 85 -29.15 -7.72 -19.40
N LEU A 86 -29.37 -7.73 -18.09
CA LEU A 86 -30.00 -6.64 -17.36
C LEU A 86 -28.96 -5.56 -17.02
N SER A 87 -28.95 -4.47 -17.79
CA SER A 87 -27.98 -3.37 -17.66
C SER A 87 -28.68 -2.06 -17.27
N VAL A 88 -29.20 -2.05 -16.06
CA VAL A 88 -29.89 -0.91 -15.43
C VAL A 88 -29.41 -0.78 -13.99
N SER A 89 -29.56 0.42 -13.42
CA SER A 89 -29.21 0.67 -12.01
C SER A 89 -29.84 -0.38 -11.09
N ASP A 90 -29.08 -0.83 -10.09
CA ASP A 90 -29.48 -1.81 -9.07
C ASP A 90 -30.84 -1.49 -8.41
N ARG A 91 -31.23 -0.20 -8.36
CA ARG A 91 -32.55 0.24 -7.86
C ARG A 91 -33.72 -0.47 -8.56
N TYR A 92 -33.60 -0.74 -9.86
CA TYR A 92 -34.70 -1.23 -10.69
C TYR A 92 -34.61 -2.72 -11.03
N GLN A 93 -33.49 -3.38 -10.71
CA GLN A 93 -33.22 -4.73 -11.21
C GLN A 93 -34.27 -5.75 -10.78
N GLU A 94 -34.65 -5.79 -9.50
CA GLU A 94 -35.65 -6.76 -9.02
C GLU A 94 -37.04 -6.54 -9.62
N THR A 95 -37.46 -5.28 -9.76
CA THR A 95 -38.72 -4.93 -10.41
C THR A 95 -38.72 -5.38 -11.87
N ILE A 96 -37.62 -5.15 -12.58
CA ILE A 96 -37.49 -5.51 -14.00
C ILE A 96 -37.39 -7.02 -14.19
N LYS A 97 -36.64 -7.74 -13.33
CA LYS A 97 -36.61 -9.21 -13.34
C LYS A 97 -38.01 -9.78 -13.23
N ARG A 98 -38.82 -9.28 -12.29
CA ARG A 98 -40.21 -9.72 -12.15
C ARG A 98 -41.01 -9.50 -13.43
N ILE A 99 -40.90 -8.33 -14.05
CA ILE A 99 -41.56 -8.03 -15.33
C ILE A 99 -41.11 -9.00 -16.43
N LEU A 100 -39.80 -9.26 -16.53
CA LEU A 100 -39.25 -10.18 -17.52
C LEU A 100 -39.76 -11.61 -17.33
N PHE A 101 -39.81 -12.11 -16.10
CA PHE A 101 -40.36 -13.43 -15.79
C PHE A 101 -41.87 -13.51 -16.06
N GLU A 102 -42.63 -12.46 -15.74
CA GLU A 102 -44.06 -12.35 -16.08
C GLU A 102 -44.29 -12.37 -17.61
N GLN A 103 -43.34 -11.86 -18.38
CA GLN A 103 -43.32 -11.91 -19.85
C GLN A 103 -42.65 -13.18 -20.40
N ALA A 104 -42.50 -14.22 -19.57
CA ALA A 104 -41.99 -15.54 -19.92
C ALA A 104 -40.53 -15.60 -20.41
N PHE A 105 -39.70 -14.61 -20.10
CA PHE A 105 -38.25 -14.76 -20.24
C PHE A 105 -37.72 -15.72 -19.17
N THR A 106 -36.91 -16.69 -19.56
CA THR A 106 -36.41 -17.74 -18.64
C THR A 106 -35.02 -17.46 -18.10
N THR A 107 -34.21 -16.67 -18.82
CA THR A 107 -32.80 -16.44 -18.50
C THR A 107 -32.51 -14.94 -18.44
N VAL A 108 -32.41 -14.41 -17.22
CA VAL A 108 -32.10 -12.99 -16.97
C VAL A 108 -30.83 -12.92 -16.13
N VAL A 109 -29.83 -12.18 -16.60
CA VAL A 109 -28.52 -12.08 -15.97
C VAL A 109 -28.24 -10.63 -15.58
N ASP A 110 -27.81 -10.41 -14.35
CA ASP A 110 -27.38 -9.09 -13.90
C ASP A 110 -26.08 -8.68 -14.59
N ALA A 111 -26.21 -7.80 -15.58
CA ALA A 111 -25.13 -7.43 -16.47
C ALA A 111 -24.60 -6.01 -16.24
N LEU A 112 -25.16 -5.27 -15.26
CA LEU A 112 -24.70 -3.92 -14.90
C LEU A 112 -23.19 -3.91 -14.58
N LYS A 113 -22.68 -4.94 -13.89
CA LYS A 113 -21.25 -5.09 -13.56
C LYS A 113 -20.34 -5.03 -14.80
N PHE A 114 -20.82 -5.53 -15.95
CA PHE A 114 -20.06 -5.53 -17.19
C PHE A 114 -20.12 -4.16 -17.89
N ALA A 115 -21.21 -3.42 -17.73
CA ALA A 115 -21.33 -2.07 -18.29
C ALA A 115 -20.25 -1.11 -17.75
N TYR A 116 -19.71 -1.37 -16.56
CA TYR A 116 -18.60 -0.61 -15.99
C TYR A 116 -17.22 -0.98 -16.56
N LEU A 117 -17.12 -2.05 -17.37
CA LEU A 117 -15.90 -2.37 -18.12
C LEU A 117 -15.76 -1.52 -19.39
N GLU A 118 -16.83 -0.80 -19.77
CA GLU A 118 -16.81 0.17 -20.85
C GLU A 118 -16.84 1.59 -20.28
N THR A 119 -15.90 2.40 -20.74
CA THR A 119 -15.80 3.80 -20.37
C THR A 119 -16.38 4.68 -21.46
N ASP A 120 -16.85 5.87 -21.07
CA ASP A 120 -17.60 6.73 -22.01
C ASP A 120 -16.71 7.26 -23.15
N ASP A 121 -15.37 7.23 -23.02
CA ASP A 121 -14.44 7.79 -24.03
C ASP A 121 -13.05 7.10 -24.10
N GLY A 122 -12.95 5.80 -23.81
CA GLY A 122 -11.63 5.15 -23.69
C GLY A 122 -10.86 5.59 -22.44
N GLU A 123 -11.57 6.05 -21.40
CA GLU A 123 -11.01 6.30 -20.07
C GLU A 123 -10.41 5.00 -19.53
N ILE A 124 -9.24 5.12 -18.91
CA ILE A 124 -8.50 3.98 -18.36
C ILE A 124 -9.08 3.73 -16.97
N THR A 125 -10.02 2.80 -16.84
CA THR A 125 -10.37 2.26 -15.50
C THR A 125 -9.15 1.53 -14.95
N ARG A 126 -8.67 1.98 -13.80
CA ARG A 126 -7.61 1.29 -13.07
C ARG A 126 -8.22 0.68 -11.83
N ASP A 127 -8.06 -0.63 -11.73
CA ASP A 127 -8.36 -1.40 -10.53
C ASP A 127 -7.08 -1.43 -9.69
N VAL A 128 -7.12 -0.85 -8.48
CA VAL A 128 -5.94 -0.64 -7.61
C VAL A 128 -6.29 -0.88 -6.15
N TYR A 129 -5.27 -1.19 -5.33
CA TYR A 129 -5.44 -1.32 -3.88
C TYR A 129 -5.04 -0.03 -3.18
N ILE A 130 -6.01 0.61 -2.52
CA ILE A 130 -5.81 1.88 -1.84
C ILE A 130 -6.00 1.69 -0.34
N ASP A 131 -5.18 2.39 0.43
CA ASP A 131 -5.32 2.46 1.87
C ASP A 131 -6.65 3.11 2.26
N THR A 132 -7.42 2.42 3.09
CA THR A 132 -8.73 2.91 3.55
C THR A 132 -8.65 4.29 4.19
N ARG A 133 -7.56 4.59 4.90
CA ARG A 133 -7.33 5.88 5.55
C ARG A 133 -7.19 7.00 4.53
N GLU A 134 -6.52 6.74 3.41
CA GLU A 134 -6.34 7.72 2.32
C GLU A 134 -7.68 8.03 1.66
N ILE A 135 -8.53 7.02 1.44
CA ILE A 135 -9.91 7.22 0.96
C ILE A 135 -10.68 8.08 1.97
N MET A 136 -10.56 7.82 3.28
CA MET A 136 -11.27 8.60 4.29
C MET A 136 -10.79 10.06 4.37
N CYS A 137 -9.48 10.31 4.24
CA CYS A 137 -8.92 11.67 4.15
C CYS A 137 -9.51 12.46 2.97
N ALA A 138 -9.70 11.80 1.83
CA ALA A 138 -10.27 12.44 0.63
C ALA A 138 -11.76 12.81 0.76
N GLN A 139 -12.45 12.34 1.80
CA GLN A 139 -13.86 12.69 2.01
C GLN A 139 -14.05 14.03 2.74
N TYR A 140 -12.97 14.73 3.09
CA TYR A 140 -13.02 16.10 3.60
C TYR A 140 -13.04 17.12 2.46
N ARG A 141 -13.94 18.09 2.54
CA ARG A 141 -14.10 19.20 1.59
C ARG A 141 -14.15 20.51 2.35
N ASP A 142 -13.28 21.44 1.99
CA ASP A 142 -13.18 22.75 2.65
C ASP A 142 -13.05 22.67 4.18
N GLY A 143 -12.44 21.58 4.68
CA GLY A 143 -12.27 21.32 6.11
C GLY A 143 -13.41 20.50 6.77
N GLU A 144 -14.49 20.23 6.06
CA GLU A 144 -15.66 19.50 6.58
C GLU A 144 -15.77 18.09 5.99
N PHE A 145 -16.21 17.13 6.80
CA PHE A 145 -16.37 15.75 6.36
C PHE A 145 -17.69 15.57 5.60
N ASN A 146 -17.63 15.10 4.35
CA ASN A 146 -18.78 15.06 3.44
C ASN A 146 -19.45 13.67 3.32
N ARG A 147 -19.04 12.67 4.11
CA ARG A 147 -19.53 11.28 4.00
C ARG A 147 -20.10 10.73 5.30
N TYR A 148 -21.01 11.48 5.92
CA TYR A 148 -21.74 11.07 7.14
C TYR A 148 -22.54 9.77 6.92
N ASP A 149 -22.87 9.44 5.67
CA ASP A 149 -23.47 8.16 5.31
C ASP A 149 -22.59 6.95 5.63
N ILE A 150 -21.26 7.10 5.73
CA ILE A 150 -20.34 6.05 6.20
C ILE A 150 -20.51 5.86 7.72
N LEU A 151 -20.60 6.95 8.48
CA LEU A 151 -20.77 6.95 9.94
C LEU A 151 -22.09 6.29 10.34
N LEU A 152 -23.16 6.66 9.64
CA LEU A 152 -24.47 6.05 9.78
C LEU A 152 -24.42 4.53 9.54
N LYS A 153 -23.71 4.09 8.49
CA LYS A 153 -23.56 2.66 8.19
C LYS A 153 -22.77 1.92 9.27
N LEU A 154 -21.78 2.55 9.91
CA LEU A 154 -21.09 1.97 11.07
C LEU A 154 -22.06 1.77 12.24
N TYR A 155 -22.93 2.73 12.53
CA TYR A 155 -23.99 2.54 13.53
C TYR A 155 -24.98 1.44 13.15
N ALA A 156 -25.32 1.31 11.87
CA ALA A 156 -26.18 0.25 11.39
C ALA A 156 -25.54 -1.13 11.56
N ILE A 157 -24.24 -1.27 11.22
CA ILE A 157 -23.47 -2.50 11.48
C ILE A 157 -23.49 -2.84 12.98
N ASP A 158 -23.17 -1.87 13.84
CA ASP A 158 -23.25 -2.02 15.30
C ASP A 158 -24.65 -2.49 15.74
N SER A 159 -25.72 -1.95 15.13
CA SER A 159 -27.09 -2.35 15.44
C SER A 159 -27.40 -3.80 15.05
N TYR A 160 -26.97 -4.20 13.85
CA TYR A 160 -27.18 -5.56 13.35
C TYR A 160 -26.37 -6.62 14.11
N LEU A 161 -25.26 -6.22 14.73
CA LEU A 161 -24.46 -7.07 15.61
C LEU A 161 -24.89 -6.99 17.08
N GLY A 162 -25.92 -6.21 17.40
CA GLY A 162 -26.50 -6.12 18.75
C GLY A 162 -25.77 -5.15 19.70
N HIS A 163 -24.90 -4.28 19.18
CA HIS A 163 -24.17 -3.28 19.97
C HIS A 163 -24.96 -1.98 20.19
N ASN A 164 -26.02 -1.72 19.40
CA ASN A 164 -26.98 -0.65 19.66
C ASN A 164 -28.38 -0.97 19.09
N THR A 165 -29.38 -0.16 19.45
CA THR A 165 -30.79 -0.39 19.05
C THR A 165 -31.34 0.62 18.05
N PHE A 166 -30.55 1.61 17.61
CA PHE A 166 -31.03 2.74 16.82
C PHE A 166 -30.47 2.78 15.39
N GLY A 167 -29.26 2.25 15.16
CA GLY A 167 -28.56 2.41 13.88
C GLY A 167 -29.29 1.82 12.67
N ALA A 168 -30.02 0.72 12.85
CA ALA A 168 -30.84 0.13 11.79
C ALA A 168 -32.01 1.04 11.35
N GLU A 169 -32.66 1.71 12.31
CA GLU A 169 -33.76 2.64 12.00
C GLU A 169 -33.26 3.90 11.30
N TRP A 170 -32.18 4.49 11.81
CA TRP A 170 -31.52 5.63 11.15
C TRP A 170 -31.12 5.28 9.71
N TYR A 171 -30.58 4.09 9.50
CA TYR A 171 -30.19 3.64 8.17
C TYR A 171 -31.39 3.52 7.23
N ARG A 172 -32.49 2.87 7.66
CA ARG A 172 -33.73 2.82 6.87
C ARG A 172 -34.25 4.22 6.52
N ARG A 173 -34.25 5.14 7.50
CA ARG A 173 -34.73 6.52 7.32
C ARG A 173 -33.91 7.26 6.26
N ALA A 174 -32.58 7.21 6.35
CA ALA A 174 -31.70 7.83 5.36
C ALA A 174 -31.86 7.20 3.96
N GLN A 175 -32.05 5.88 3.86
CA GLN A 175 -32.28 5.21 2.56
C GLN A 175 -33.64 5.60 1.94
N ASN A 176 -34.68 5.77 2.76
CA ASN A 176 -35.98 6.27 2.30
C ASN A 176 -35.87 7.70 1.73
N ASN A 177 -35.16 8.59 2.43
CA ASN A 177 -34.96 9.98 1.97
C ASN A 177 -34.06 10.07 0.73
N ARG A 178 -33.06 9.18 0.62
CA ARG A 178 -32.14 9.16 -0.53
C ARG A 178 -32.83 8.73 -1.83
N VAL A 179 -33.77 7.79 -1.76
CA VAL A 179 -34.30 7.11 -2.96
C VAL A 179 -35.79 7.36 -3.13
N GLU A 180 -36.60 6.82 -2.22
CA GLU A 180 -38.04 7.03 -2.08
C GLU A 180 -38.55 6.33 -0.82
N ALA A 181 -39.74 6.71 -0.35
CA ALA A 181 -40.38 6.07 0.78
C ALA A 181 -40.62 4.56 0.52
N GLY A 182 -40.21 3.72 1.47
CA GLY A 182 -40.35 2.26 1.39
C GLY A 182 -39.11 1.53 0.85
N TYR A 183 -38.15 2.24 0.27
CA TYR A 183 -36.89 1.63 -0.21
C TYR A 183 -36.00 1.13 0.94
N GLY A 184 -36.11 1.74 2.12
CA GLY A 184 -35.30 1.44 3.31
C GLY A 184 -35.33 -0.03 3.72
N ASP A 185 -36.47 -0.71 3.64
CA ASP A 185 -36.60 -2.12 4.02
C ASP A 185 -35.83 -3.04 3.07
N ALA A 186 -35.87 -2.76 1.77
CA ALA A 186 -35.10 -3.49 0.76
C ALA A 186 -33.60 -3.23 0.93
N ALA A 187 -33.23 -1.97 1.21
CA ALA A 187 -31.84 -1.58 1.43
C ALA A 187 -31.25 -2.20 2.71
N GLU A 188 -32.03 -2.31 3.78
CA GLU A 188 -31.65 -2.99 5.02
C GLU A 188 -31.41 -4.47 4.79
N LYS A 189 -32.35 -5.18 4.15
CA LYS A 189 -32.19 -6.61 3.87
C LYS A 189 -30.94 -6.90 3.05
N ARG A 190 -30.63 -6.04 2.06
CA ARG A 190 -29.38 -6.16 1.28
C ARG A 190 -28.16 -5.91 2.15
N PHE A 191 -28.18 -4.89 3.00
CA PHE A 191 -27.02 -4.59 3.85
C PHE A 191 -26.77 -5.68 4.89
N GLN A 192 -27.81 -6.24 5.50
CA GLN A 192 -27.71 -7.39 6.40
C GLN A 192 -27.08 -8.61 5.71
N LYS A 193 -27.49 -8.90 4.47
CA LYS A 193 -26.85 -9.96 3.66
C LYS A 193 -25.37 -9.69 3.43
N LEU A 194 -25.01 -8.44 3.11
CA LEU A 194 -23.61 -8.05 2.91
C LEU A 194 -22.80 -8.18 4.20
N ILE A 195 -23.31 -7.70 5.34
CA ILE A 195 -22.67 -7.84 6.66
C ILE A 195 -22.45 -9.32 6.97
N LYS A 196 -23.47 -10.14 6.79
CA LYS A 196 -23.38 -11.59 7.00
C LYS A 196 -22.29 -12.21 6.13
N SER A 197 -22.30 -11.91 4.83
CA SER A 197 -21.26 -12.39 3.91
C SER A 197 -19.86 -11.96 4.34
N PHE A 198 -19.70 -10.72 4.80
CA PHE A 198 -18.41 -10.20 5.26
C PHE A 198 -17.95 -10.90 6.55
N SER A 199 -18.87 -11.18 7.48
CA SER A 199 -18.56 -11.90 8.71
C SER A 199 -18.22 -13.38 8.50
N GLU A 200 -18.81 -14.00 7.48
CA GLU A 200 -18.61 -15.43 7.18
C GLU A 200 -17.39 -15.66 6.28
N ASN A 201 -17.14 -14.77 5.31
CA ASN A 201 -16.16 -14.98 4.25
C ASN A 201 -15.01 -13.95 4.25
N GLY A 202 -15.08 -12.92 5.09
CA GLY A 202 -14.14 -11.79 5.07
C GLY A 202 -14.42 -10.80 3.94
N TYR A 203 -13.43 -9.93 3.67
CA TYR A 203 -13.50 -8.97 2.57
C TYR A 203 -13.34 -9.69 1.23
N ASP A 204 -14.35 -9.55 0.37
CA ASP A 204 -14.29 -10.00 -1.02
C ASP A 204 -13.44 -9.02 -1.85
N TYR A 205 -12.29 -9.47 -2.34
CA TYR A 205 -11.39 -8.64 -3.14
C TYR A 205 -11.94 -8.27 -4.52
N THR A 206 -13.00 -8.94 -4.99
CA THR A 206 -13.71 -8.59 -6.23
C THR A 206 -14.77 -7.50 -6.02
N SER A 207 -14.99 -7.13 -4.75
CA SER A 207 -15.97 -6.14 -4.34
C SER A 207 -15.65 -4.75 -4.90
N GLU A 208 -16.60 -4.19 -5.66
CA GLU A 208 -16.43 -2.89 -6.31
C GLU A 208 -16.67 -1.73 -5.31
N ILE A 209 -15.60 -1.01 -5.00
CA ILE A 209 -15.61 0.36 -4.43
C ILE A 209 -15.16 1.28 -5.56
N ILE A 210 -15.87 2.38 -5.79
CA ILE A 210 -15.64 3.26 -6.93
C ILE A 210 -15.29 4.65 -6.42
N VAL A 211 -14.16 5.17 -6.86
CA VAL A 211 -13.67 6.51 -6.51
C VAL A 211 -13.18 7.25 -7.76
N ASP A 212 -13.00 8.56 -7.69
CA ASP A 212 -12.26 9.30 -8.74
C ASP A 212 -10.74 9.31 -8.49
N ARG A 213 -10.00 10.01 -9.37
CA ARG A 213 -8.55 10.21 -9.24
C ARG A 213 -8.13 10.96 -7.98
N GLU A 214 -9.03 11.71 -7.35
CA GLU A 214 -8.80 12.43 -6.10
C GLU A 214 -9.34 11.63 -4.89
N LEU A 215 -9.64 10.33 -5.10
CA LEU A 215 -10.18 9.40 -4.12
C LEU A 215 -11.56 9.80 -3.54
N ASN A 216 -12.30 10.71 -4.18
CA ASN A 216 -13.68 11.00 -3.78
C ASN A 216 -14.54 9.76 -4.03
N LEU A 217 -15.28 9.33 -3.02
CA LEU A 217 -16.04 8.09 -3.09
C LEU A 217 -17.35 8.28 -3.87
N PHE A 218 -17.57 7.47 -4.91
CA PHE A 218 -18.80 7.46 -5.70
C PHE A 218 -19.76 6.39 -5.24
N ASP A 219 -19.26 5.17 -5.11
CA ASP A 219 -20.05 4.01 -4.71
C ASP A 219 -19.21 3.00 -3.93
N GLY A 220 -19.88 2.08 -3.24
CA GLY A 220 -19.24 1.11 -2.35
C GLY A 220 -19.12 1.57 -0.91
N ALA A 221 -19.86 2.62 -0.50
CA ALA A 221 -19.85 3.12 0.87
C ALA A 221 -20.18 2.04 1.92
N HIS A 222 -21.06 1.08 1.60
CA HIS A 222 -21.35 -0.06 2.48
C HIS A 222 -20.15 -0.97 2.67
N ARG A 223 -19.40 -1.24 1.59
CA ARG A 223 -18.18 -2.07 1.63
C ARG A 223 -17.05 -1.35 2.33
N LEU A 224 -16.88 -0.05 2.08
CA LEU A 224 -15.90 0.76 2.78
C LEU A 224 -16.22 0.83 4.29
N SER A 225 -17.49 1.03 4.68
CA SER A 225 -17.89 0.97 6.09
C SER A 225 -17.56 -0.37 6.74
N LEU A 226 -17.75 -1.49 6.03
CA LEU A 226 -17.38 -2.81 6.53
C LEU A 226 -15.87 -3.00 6.62
N ALA A 227 -15.12 -2.55 5.62
CA ALA A 227 -13.66 -2.56 5.64
C ALA A 227 -13.13 -1.77 6.85
N LEU A 228 -13.65 -0.58 7.11
CA LEU A 228 -13.32 0.21 8.30
C LEU A 228 -13.71 -0.51 9.59
N TYR A 229 -14.90 -1.13 9.64
CA TYR A 229 -15.40 -1.84 10.81
C TYR A 229 -14.51 -3.03 11.21
N TYR A 230 -14.08 -3.81 10.22
CA TYR A 230 -13.24 -5.00 10.42
C TYR A 230 -11.73 -4.69 10.40
N GLY A 231 -11.33 -3.42 10.31
CA GLY A 231 -9.92 -3.03 10.31
C GLY A 231 -9.15 -3.48 9.07
N ILE A 232 -9.81 -3.59 7.92
CA ILE A 232 -9.16 -3.94 6.65
C ILE A 232 -8.36 -2.73 6.17
N PRO A 233 -7.01 -2.81 6.11
CA PRO A 233 -6.18 -1.63 5.88
C PRO A 233 -6.28 -1.13 4.43
N ARG A 234 -6.44 -2.04 3.47
CA ARG A 234 -6.48 -1.73 2.04
C ARG A 234 -7.68 -2.38 1.38
N VAL A 235 -8.29 -1.64 0.46
CA VAL A 235 -9.44 -2.11 -0.32
C VAL A 235 -9.15 -2.00 -1.81
N HIS A 236 -9.71 -2.92 -2.56
CA HIS A 236 -9.75 -2.86 -4.01
C HIS A 236 -10.72 -1.74 -4.43
N VAL A 237 -10.23 -0.81 -5.26
CA VAL A 237 -11.03 0.29 -5.81
C VAL A 237 -10.90 0.36 -7.32
N ARG A 238 -11.99 0.74 -7.97
CA ARG A 238 -12.04 1.14 -9.36
C ARG A 238 -11.96 2.67 -9.44
N ILE A 239 -10.94 3.16 -10.15
CA ILE A 239 -10.77 4.59 -10.41
C ILE A 239 -11.56 4.98 -11.67
N MET A 240 -12.35 6.04 -11.55
CA MET A 240 -13.01 6.72 -12.67
C MET A 240 -12.38 8.10 -12.92
N ASP A 241 -12.36 8.53 -14.17
CA ASP A 241 -11.84 9.86 -14.54
C ASP A 241 -12.90 10.96 -14.36
N GLU A 242 -14.19 10.59 -14.47
CA GLU A 242 -15.32 11.46 -14.15
C GLU A 242 -15.28 11.90 -12.68
N VAL A 243 -15.46 13.20 -12.40
CA VAL A 243 -15.65 13.73 -11.04
C VAL A 243 -17.15 13.83 -10.76
N LYS A 244 -17.63 13.07 -9.77
CA LYS A 244 -19.03 13.10 -9.34
C LYS A 244 -19.15 13.68 -7.95
N ASP A 245 -19.90 14.77 -7.87
CA ASP A 245 -20.20 15.40 -6.60
C ASP A 245 -21.28 14.63 -5.83
N VAL A 246 -20.86 13.80 -4.87
CA VAL A 246 -21.75 13.13 -3.91
C VAL A 246 -21.85 13.97 -2.64
N LYS A 247 -23.04 14.47 -2.29
CA LYS A 247 -23.27 15.33 -1.11
C LYS A 247 -23.95 14.54 0.02
N TYR A 248 -23.17 14.06 0.98
CA TYR A 248 -23.65 13.39 2.19
C TYR A 248 -22.98 13.95 3.45
N GLY A 249 -22.71 15.27 3.47
CA GLY A 249 -22.20 15.99 4.63
C GLY A 249 -23.26 16.16 5.71
N ARG A 250 -22.88 16.82 6.82
CA ARG A 250 -23.74 17.04 7.99
C ARG A 250 -25.08 17.70 7.61
N GLU A 251 -25.05 18.72 6.76
CA GLU A 251 -26.23 19.46 6.30
C GLU A 251 -27.32 18.56 5.70
N TRP A 252 -26.93 17.53 4.93
CA TRP A 252 -27.89 16.61 4.34
C TRP A 252 -28.66 15.82 5.41
N PHE A 253 -28.00 15.48 6.53
CA PHE A 253 -28.63 14.74 7.62
C PHE A 253 -29.56 15.63 8.46
N GLU A 254 -29.24 16.91 8.63
CA GLU A 254 -30.06 17.86 9.40
C GLU A 254 -31.49 18.01 8.85
N GLU A 255 -31.71 17.73 7.57
CA GLU A 255 -33.04 17.78 6.95
C GLU A 255 -34.02 16.73 7.52
N PHE A 256 -33.52 15.63 8.10
CA PHE A 256 -34.36 14.51 8.56
C PHE A 256 -33.81 13.74 9.78
N PHE A 257 -32.80 14.27 10.45
CA PHE A 257 -32.30 13.82 11.75
C PHE A 257 -32.47 14.95 12.77
N THR A 258 -32.67 14.58 14.03
CA THR A 258 -32.65 15.54 15.13
C THR A 258 -31.23 15.97 15.45
N GLU A 259 -31.08 17.15 16.06
CA GLU A 259 -29.76 17.66 16.47
C GLU A 259 -28.99 16.66 17.36
N GLN A 260 -29.68 15.97 18.27
CA GLN A 260 -29.05 14.96 19.13
C GLN A 260 -28.50 13.76 18.33
N GLU A 261 -29.17 13.37 17.24
CA GLU A 261 -28.70 12.27 16.39
C GLU A 261 -27.51 12.73 15.52
N CYS A 262 -27.54 13.97 15.01
CA CYS A 262 -26.40 14.58 14.32
C CYS A 262 -25.17 14.67 15.24
N LEU A 263 -25.35 15.08 16.50
CA LEU A 263 -24.27 15.11 17.50
C LEU A 263 -23.64 13.72 17.72
N LEU A 264 -24.43 12.65 17.72
CA LEU A 264 -23.90 11.29 17.81
C LEU A 264 -23.06 10.90 16.58
N LEU A 265 -23.45 11.35 15.37
CA LEU A 265 -22.62 11.18 14.18
C LEU A 265 -21.30 11.98 14.29
N ASP A 266 -21.35 13.21 14.80
CA ASP A 266 -20.18 14.05 15.05
C ASP A 266 -19.22 13.41 16.08
N GLU A 267 -19.76 12.81 17.15
CA GLU A 267 -19.00 12.05 18.13
C GLU A 267 -18.33 10.81 17.50
N LYS A 268 -19.06 10.05 16.67
CA LYS A 268 -18.51 8.91 15.95
C LYS A 268 -17.38 9.34 15.02
N LEU A 269 -17.56 10.44 14.26
CA LEU A 269 -16.52 11.02 13.40
C LEU A 269 -15.28 11.39 14.21
N SER A 270 -15.47 12.10 15.32
CA SER A 270 -14.38 12.53 16.21
C SER A 270 -13.61 11.35 16.81
N LEU A 271 -14.29 10.23 17.06
CA LEU A 271 -13.66 9.02 17.57
C LEU A 271 -12.83 8.32 16.49
N ILE A 272 -13.41 8.10 15.31
CA ILE A 272 -12.77 7.26 14.28
C ILE A 272 -11.73 8.02 13.45
N SER A 273 -11.88 9.33 13.25
CA SER A 273 -10.97 10.15 12.44
C SER A 273 -9.57 10.26 13.01
N LYS A 274 -9.41 10.05 14.32
CA LYS A 274 -8.11 9.96 15.01
C LYS A 274 -7.18 8.89 14.41
N ASN A 275 -7.73 7.89 13.72
CA ASN A 275 -6.95 6.80 13.14
C ASN A 275 -6.66 6.99 11.64
N TRP A 276 -7.28 7.98 10.99
CA TRP A 276 -7.13 8.20 9.54
C TRP A 276 -5.88 8.98 9.21
N PHE A 277 -5.62 10.06 9.96
CA PHE A 277 -4.49 10.93 9.70
C PHE A 277 -3.22 10.31 10.28
N ARG A 278 -2.29 9.97 9.40
CA ARG A 278 -0.96 9.48 9.75
C ARG A 278 0.11 10.47 9.31
N PRO A 279 1.28 10.49 9.97
CA PRO A 279 2.37 11.32 9.52
C PRO A 279 2.86 10.87 8.15
N ILE A 280 3.28 11.84 7.33
CA ILE A 280 4.06 11.59 6.11
C ILE A 280 5.54 11.71 6.48
N LYS A 281 6.35 10.72 6.09
CA LYS A 281 7.79 10.77 6.34
C LYS A 281 8.48 11.79 5.43
N GLY A 282 9.31 12.64 6.04
CA GLY A 282 10.16 13.63 5.38
C GLY A 282 11.64 13.30 5.54
N PHE A 283 12.43 13.70 4.55
CA PHE A 283 13.89 13.53 4.52
C PHE A 283 14.57 14.78 3.99
N LEU A 284 15.58 15.28 4.69
CA LEU A 284 16.54 16.25 4.17
C LEU A 284 17.87 15.53 3.90
N TRP A 285 18.45 15.83 2.75
CA TRP A 285 19.68 15.18 2.30
C TRP A 285 20.92 16.01 2.65
N SER A 286 22.10 15.42 2.45
CA SER A 286 23.39 16.00 2.82
C SER A 286 23.68 17.40 2.27
N PRO A 287 23.32 17.78 1.03
CA PRO A 287 23.60 19.11 0.50
C PRO A 287 23.03 20.29 1.30
N VAL A 288 22.04 20.04 2.17
CA VAL A 288 21.42 21.05 3.02
C VAL A 288 21.61 20.76 4.51
N SER A 289 22.62 19.95 4.88
CA SER A 289 22.86 19.58 6.28
C SER A 289 23.09 20.76 7.21
N GLU A 290 23.69 21.84 6.72
CA GLU A 290 23.88 23.07 7.48
C GLU A 290 22.58 23.86 7.73
N TYR A 291 21.52 23.53 6.99
CA TYR A 291 20.23 24.21 7.02
C TYR A 291 19.09 23.34 7.59
N TYR A 292 19.40 22.18 8.17
CA TYR A 292 18.37 21.28 8.70
C TYR A 292 17.43 21.99 9.68
N ASP A 293 17.98 22.68 10.68
CA ASP A 293 17.16 23.36 11.70
C ASP A 293 16.27 24.46 11.10
N ASP A 294 16.81 25.22 10.14
CA ASP A 294 16.07 26.30 9.46
C ASP A 294 14.93 25.73 8.61
N ILE A 295 15.20 24.67 7.84
CA ILE A 295 14.20 24.00 7.01
C ILE A 295 13.11 23.38 7.90
N ILE A 296 13.50 22.65 8.95
CA ILE A 296 12.54 22.04 9.88
C ILE A 296 11.65 23.11 10.50
N LYS A 297 12.22 24.21 10.98
CA LYS A 297 11.45 25.33 11.53
C LYS A 297 10.47 25.92 10.50
N GLU A 298 10.87 26.01 9.24
CA GLU A 298 10.01 26.51 8.17
C GLU A 298 8.84 25.56 7.88
N ILE A 299 9.08 24.24 7.93
CA ILE A 299 8.05 23.22 7.83
C ILE A 299 7.12 23.31 9.05
N SER A 300 7.68 23.47 10.25
CA SER A 300 6.94 23.61 11.51
C SER A 300 6.03 24.84 11.58
N ASN A 301 6.28 25.87 10.76
CA ASN A 301 5.38 27.02 10.64
C ASN A 301 4.08 26.68 9.90
N GLN A 302 4.00 25.54 9.21
CA GLN A 302 2.84 25.11 8.42
C GLN A 302 2.22 23.80 8.92
N TYR A 303 3.01 22.91 9.50
CA TYR A 303 2.59 21.57 9.92
C TYR A 303 3.26 21.20 11.24
N ASP A 304 2.66 20.29 12.02
CA ASP A 304 3.35 19.71 13.16
C ASP A 304 4.44 18.74 12.67
N VAL A 305 5.65 18.89 13.22
CA VAL A 305 6.82 18.08 12.88
C VAL A 305 7.32 17.36 14.13
N GLU A 306 7.46 16.05 14.03
CA GLU A 306 7.83 15.15 15.14
C GLU A 306 8.96 14.20 14.73
N ASN A 307 9.49 13.45 15.71
CA ASN A 307 10.47 12.36 15.51
C ASN A 307 11.66 12.72 14.59
N ILE A 308 12.26 13.89 14.83
CA ILE A 308 13.42 14.36 14.08
C ILE A 308 14.65 13.53 14.50
N ASP A 309 15.26 12.84 13.54
CA ASP A 309 16.45 12.02 13.71
C ASP A 309 17.51 12.41 12.67
N ILE A 310 18.73 12.66 13.12
CA ILE A 310 19.86 13.06 12.27
C ILE A 310 20.95 12.00 12.37
N ARG A 311 21.26 11.36 11.23
CA ARG A 311 22.27 10.30 11.14
C ARG A 311 23.42 10.73 10.25
N ASN A 312 24.64 10.62 10.79
CA ASN A 312 25.86 10.72 10.02
C ASN A 312 26.33 9.32 9.63
N LEU A 313 26.48 9.08 8.33
CA LEU A 313 26.70 7.76 7.77
C LEU A 313 27.99 7.72 6.93
N SER A 314 28.54 6.52 6.69
CA SER A 314 29.48 6.34 5.58
C SER A 314 28.74 6.48 4.25
N TYR A 315 29.44 6.82 3.16
CA TYR A 315 28.81 6.92 1.84
C TYR A 315 28.10 5.63 1.42
N ASP A 316 28.69 4.47 1.75
CA ASP A 316 28.12 3.19 1.37
C ASP A 316 26.78 2.96 2.11
N VAL A 317 26.75 3.13 3.43
CA VAL A 317 25.49 3.02 4.21
C VAL A 317 24.49 4.07 3.76
N PHE A 318 24.91 5.32 3.57
CA PHE A 318 24.07 6.40 3.04
C PHE A 318 23.42 6.04 1.70
N SER A 319 24.20 5.49 0.76
CA SER A 319 23.70 5.11 -0.56
C SER A 319 22.67 3.97 -0.49
N ARG A 320 22.88 2.99 0.40
CA ARG A 320 21.94 1.89 0.64
C ARG A 320 20.67 2.37 1.32
N THR A 321 20.80 3.27 2.29
CA THR A 321 19.65 3.90 2.95
C THR A 321 18.77 4.60 1.94
N ILE A 322 19.34 5.40 1.03
CA ILE A 322 18.58 6.04 -0.05
C ILE A 322 17.91 4.99 -0.95
N LYS A 323 18.63 3.96 -1.41
CA LYS A 323 18.03 2.90 -2.23
C LYS A 323 16.86 2.20 -1.51
N GLY A 324 17.01 1.95 -0.20
CA GLY A 324 15.95 1.39 0.63
C GLY A 324 14.71 2.30 0.69
N ILE A 325 14.89 3.60 0.96
CA ILE A 325 13.80 4.59 0.98
C ILE A 325 13.03 4.59 -0.34
N TYR A 326 13.74 4.54 -1.47
CA TYR A 326 13.14 4.54 -2.81
C TYR A 326 12.67 3.17 -3.31
N SER A 327 12.82 2.08 -2.54
CA SER A 327 12.44 0.73 -3.00
C SER A 327 10.95 0.55 -3.23
N LYS A 328 10.12 1.41 -2.61
CA LYS A 328 8.66 1.48 -2.79
C LYS A 328 8.20 2.59 -3.73
N ASP A 329 9.13 3.37 -4.25
CA ASP A 329 8.82 4.40 -5.22
C ASP A 329 8.73 3.80 -6.62
N SER A 330 7.79 4.31 -7.42
CA SER A 330 7.70 3.99 -8.85
C SER A 330 8.78 4.72 -9.67
N VAL A 331 9.94 4.99 -9.07
CA VAL A 331 11.05 5.76 -9.65
C VAL A 331 12.01 4.80 -10.34
N ALA A 332 12.39 5.12 -11.58
CA ALA A 332 13.34 4.32 -12.33
C ALA A 332 14.74 4.32 -11.68
N GLU A 333 15.40 3.16 -11.61
CA GLU A 333 16.72 2.97 -10.96
C GLU A 333 17.77 4.00 -11.42
N TRP A 334 17.81 4.33 -12.72
CA TRP A 334 18.77 5.28 -13.26
C TRP A 334 18.62 6.70 -12.66
N LYS A 335 17.42 7.10 -12.20
CA LYS A 335 17.20 8.38 -11.52
C LYS A 335 17.79 8.36 -10.12
N ILE A 336 17.66 7.23 -9.42
CA ILE A 336 18.26 7.02 -8.09
C ILE A 336 19.79 7.05 -8.23
N GLU A 337 20.35 6.38 -9.23
CA GLU A 337 21.78 6.41 -9.52
C GLU A 337 22.30 7.82 -9.87
N ALA A 338 21.56 8.58 -10.68
CA ALA A 338 21.91 9.97 -10.98
C ALA A 338 21.91 10.86 -9.72
N LYS A 339 20.94 10.66 -8.82
CA LYS A 339 20.87 11.33 -7.52
C LYS A 339 22.05 10.95 -6.62
N LEU A 340 22.34 9.66 -6.48
CA LEU A 340 23.47 9.17 -5.67
C LEU A 340 24.81 9.72 -6.17
N LYS A 341 24.99 9.79 -7.49
CA LYS A 341 26.20 10.38 -8.08
C LYS A 341 26.42 11.83 -7.62
N ARG A 342 25.36 12.63 -7.53
CA ARG A 342 25.43 14.02 -7.05
C ARG A 342 25.67 14.10 -5.54
N LEU A 343 24.93 13.31 -4.77
CA LEU A 343 25.06 13.28 -3.31
C LEU A 343 26.44 12.79 -2.84
N LYS A 344 27.14 12.00 -3.65
CA LYS A 344 28.51 11.55 -3.38
C LYS A 344 29.49 12.72 -3.17
N GLU A 345 29.24 13.86 -3.79
CA GLU A 345 30.11 15.03 -3.70
C GLU A 345 29.79 15.93 -2.49
N SER A 346 28.74 15.61 -1.73
CA SER A 346 28.15 16.47 -0.69
C SER A 346 28.46 15.98 0.73
N ALA A 347 29.71 15.63 1.01
CA ALA A 347 30.12 15.28 2.37
C ALA A 347 29.95 16.49 3.32
N PRO A 348 29.51 16.30 4.58
CA PRO A 348 29.30 15.02 5.26
C PRO A 348 28.02 14.30 4.82
N TYR A 349 28.04 12.95 4.76
CA TYR A 349 26.87 12.16 4.39
C TYR A 349 25.88 12.04 5.55
N SER A 350 25.09 13.09 5.71
CA SER A 350 24.04 13.20 6.72
C SER A 350 22.65 13.01 6.12
N ILE A 351 21.74 12.40 6.87
CA ILE A 351 20.30 12.32 6.59
C ILE A 351 19.56 12.83 7.82
N CYS A 352 18.66 13.79 7.63
CA CYS A 352 17.67 14.18 8.62
C CYS A 352 16.31 13.59 8.22
N SER A 353 15.76 12.70 9.03
CA SER A 353 14.41 12.14 8.87
C SER A 353 13.45 12.69 9.92
N PHE A 354 12.19 12.88 9.56
CA PHE A 354 11.19 13.46 10.46
C PHE A 354 9.77 13.08 10.02
N ASP A 355 8.82 13.18 10.95
CA ASP A 355 7.39 13.00 10.70
C ASP A 355 6.70 14.33 10.47
N ILE A 356 5.81 14.38 9.45
CA ILE A 356 5.01 15.56 9.13
C ILE A 356 3.53 15.24 9.29
N LEU A 357 2.87 15.84 10.29
CA LEU A 357 1.44 15.71 10.47
C LEU A 357 0.71 16.80 9.66
N MET A 358 0.28 16.45 8.44
CA MET A 358 -0.33 17.40 7.50
C MET A 358 -1.85 17.63 7.72
N GLY A 359 -2.44 17.01 8.75
CA GLY A 359 -3.88 16.84 8.84
C GLY A 359 -4.36 16.02 7.66
N ASN A 360 -5.11 16.63 6.73
CA ASN A 360 -5.49 16.02 5.45
C ASN A 360 -4.38 16.20 4.38
N PRO A 361 -3.66 15.16 3.94
CA PRO A 361 -2.59 15.28 2.95
C PRO A 361 -3.04 15.56 1.51
N ASP A 362 -4.36 15.46 1.23
CA ASP A 362 -4.96 15.70 -0.08
C ASP A 362 -4.37 14.73 -1.14
N PHE A 363 -4.70 13.44 -1.00
CA PHE A 363 -4.16 12.37 -1.85
C PHE A 363 -4.82 12.34 -3.23
N ARG A 364 -4.03 11.98 -4.25
CA ARG A 364 -4.50 11.63 -5.59
C ARG A 364 -3.86 10.34 -6.08
N VAL A 365 -4.51 9.65 -7.01
CA VAL A 365 -3.98 8.46 -7.68
C VAL A 365 -3.07 8.87 -8.83
N LYS A 366 -1.87 8.27 -8.88
CA LYS A 366 -0.90 8.42 -9.97
C LYS A 366 -1.20 7.46 -11.12
N ASP A 367 -0.51 7.67 -12.24
CA ASP A 367 -0.59 6.74 -13.37
C ASP A 367 -0.10 5.32 -13.08
N SER A 368 0.79 5.19 -12.10
CA SER A 368 1.27 3.92 -11.57
C SER A 368 0.23 3.16 -10.73
N GLY A 369 -0.91 3.77 -10.40
CA GLY A 369 -1.93 3.21 -9.52
C GLY A 369 -1.66 3.41 -8.02
N SER A 370 -0.48 3.88 -7.64
CA SER A 370 -0.18 4.33 -6.26
C SER A 370 -0.65 5.76 -6.01
N THR A 371 -0.82 6.12 -4.74
CA THR A 371 -1.27 7.46 -4.34
C THR A 371 -0.10 8.42 -4.10
N LEU A 372 -0.41 9.72 -4.15
CA LEU A 372 0.51 10.83 -3.92
C LEU A 372 -0.18 11.94 -3.12
N SER A 373 0.47 12.39 -2.04
CA SER A 373 0.11 13.56 -1.26
C SER A 373 0.41 14.84 -2.04
N LYS A 374 -0.64 15.57 -2.45
CA LYS A 374 -0.48 16.87 -3.13
C LYS A 374 0.11 17.91 -2.19
N LYS A 375 -0.20 17.85 -0.88
CA LYS A 375 0.44 18.75 0.11
C LYS A 375 1.93 18.45 0.27
N GLY A 376 2.32 17.18 0.27
CA GLY A 376 3.72 16.77 0.29
C GLY A 376 4.48 17.23 -0.96
N GLU A 377 3.88 17.11 -2.14
CA GLU A 377 4.45 17.63 -3.40
C GLU A 377 4.65 19.17 -3.35
N LYS A 378 3.64 19.92 -2.89
CA LYS A 378 3.73 21.38 -2.72
C LYS A 378 4.80 21.78 -1.71
N LEU A 379 4.90 21.06 -0.58
CA LEU A 379 5.91 21.30 0.44
C LEU A 379 7.32 21.07 -0.11
N LYS A 380 7.53 19.94 -0.80
CA LYS A 380 8.80 19.64 -1.48
C LYS A 380 9.21 20.78 -2.42
N GLN A 381 8.28 21.25 -3.24
CA GLN A 381 8.55 22.33 -4.18
C GLN A 381 8.91 23.63 -3.47
N LYS A 382 8.15 24.03 -2.45
CA LYS A 382 8.41 25.24 -1.66
C LYS A 382 9.83 25.25 -1.07
N ILE A 383 10.20 24.18 -0.36
CA ILE A 383 11.52 24.07 0.27
C ILE A 383 12.64 24.03 -0.78
N ARG A 384 12.42 23.39 -1.94
CA ARG A 384 13.41 23.41 -3.03
C ARG A 384 13.63 24.81 -3.55
N ASP A 385 12.56 25.55 -3.82
CA ASP A 385 12.64 26.91 -4.37
C ASP A 385 13.36 27.87 -3.42
N GLU A 386 13.19 27.69 -2.10
CA GLU A 386 13.85 28.51 -1.10
C GLU A 386 15.35 28.19 -0.96
N TYR A 387 15.72 26.91 -0.97
CA TYR A 387 17.09 26.47 -0.68
C TYR A 387 17.93 26.13 -1.93
N ILE A 388 17.37 26.20 -3.14
CA ILE A 388 18.11 25.92 -4.39
C ILE A 388 19.37 26.77 -4.53
N SER A 389 19.30 28.04 -4.13
CA SER A 389 20.43 28.98 -4.20
C SER A 389 21.54 28.69 -3.18
N LYS A 390 21.28 27.79 -2.22
CA LYS A 390 22.20 27.37 -1.17
C LYS A 390 22.92 26.06 -1.49
N VAL A 391 22.58 25.43 -2.62
CA VAL A 391 23.12 24.13 -3.04
C VAL A 391 23.90 24.29 -4.33
N ASP A 392 25.19 24.02 -4.28
CA ASP A 392 26.05 24.01 -5.46
C ASP A 392 25.63 22.91 -6.43
N ASP A 393 25.63 23.23 -7.74
CA ASP A 393 25.26 22.32 -8.82
C ASP A 393 23.94 21.56 -8.60
N TYR A 394 22.92 22.30 -8.15
CA TYR A 394 21.61 21.75 -7.81
C TYR A 394 21.06 20.76 -8.85
N PHE A 395 20.64 19.61 -8.35
CA PHE A 395 19.90 18.58 -9.08
C PHE A 395 18.55 18.37 -8.38
N PRO A 396 17.43 18.21 -9.10
CA PRO A 396 16.14 17.94 -8.47
C PRO A 396 16.20 16.76 -7.48
N ASP A 397 15.45 16.88 -6.38
CA ASP A 397 15.35 15.86 -5.32
C ASP A 397 16.61 15.65 -4.45
N ILE A 398 17.62 16.54 -4.47
CA ILE A 398 18.79 16.46 -3.56
C ILE A 398 18.69 17.36 -2.32
N ILE A 399 17.59 18.09 -2.14
CA ILE A 399 17.32 18.92 -0.93
C ILE A 399 16.40 18.16 0.04
N ILE A 400 15.15 17.94 -0.40
CA ILE A 400 14.08 17.34 0.39
C ILE A 400 13.40 16.22 -0.39
N HIS A 401 12.99 15.18 0.33
CA HIS A 401 12.06 14.15 -0.12
C HIS A 401 10.97 13.98 0.94
N THR A 402 9.79 13.54 0.49
CA THR A 402 8.70 13.12 1.34
C THR A 402 8.13 11.86 0.70
N SER A 403 7.75 10.90 1.52
CA SER A 403 6.94 9.77 1.06
C SER A 403 5.68 10.28 0.37
N ASP A 404 5.22 9.57 -0.65
CA ASP A 404 4.05 9.94 -1.43
C ASP A 404 2.76 9.58 -0.70
N ASN A 405 2.77 8.55 0.15
CA ASN A 405 1.58 8.00 0.80
C ASN A 405 1.86 7.33 2.16
N TYR A 406 0.81 6.79 2.81
CA TYR A 406 0.95 6.19 4.14
C TYR A 406 1.69 4.86 4.08
N GLU A 407 1.43 4.03 3.07
CA GLU A 407 2.14 2.75 2.87
C GLU A 407 3.66 2.97 2.79
N GLN A 408 4.11 3.96 2.02
CA GLN A 408 5.52 4.30 1.92
C GLN A 408 6.08 4.87 3.24
N SER A 409 5.32 5.72 3.94
CA SER A 409 5.76 6.29 5.22
C SER A 409 5.98 5.19 6.26
N GLU A 410 5.06 4.23 6.35
CA GLU A 410 5.14 3.08 7.26
C GLU A 410 6.26 2.11 6.88
N PHE A 411 6.45 1.86 5.59
CA PHE A 411 7.56 1.04 5.10
C PHE A 411 8.91 1.66 5.49
N VAL A 412 9.10 2.95 5.23
CA VAL A 412 10.37 3.61 5.51
C VAL A 412 10.63 3.69 7.01
N GLU A 413 9.59 3.89 7.83
CA GLU A 413 9.71 3.83 9.28
C GLU A 413 10.25 2.48 9.74
N LYS A 414 9.61 1.39 9.30
CA LYS A 414 10.08 0.03 9.59
C LYS A 414 11.51 -0.17 9.09
N PHE A 415 11.82 0.25 7.86
CA PHE A 415 13.15 0.09 7.27
C PHE A 415 14.27 0.81 8.06
N LEU A 416 14.05 2.05 8.50
CA LEU A 416 15.07 2.86 9.17
C LEU A 416 15.22 2.56 10.67
N PHE A 417 14.15 2.10 11.31
CA PHE A 417 14.05 1.95 12.77
C PHE A 417 13.74 0.51 13.18
N ALA A 418 14.12 -0.47 12.37
CA ALA A 418 13.97 -1.87 12.70
C ALA A 418 14.64 -2.19 14.06
N GLU A 419 13.83 -2.60 15.04
CA GLU A 419 14.24 -2.84 16.42
C GLU A 419 14.92 -4.21 16.55
N ILE A 420 16.18 -4.30 16.10
CA ILE A 420 17.02 -5.49 16.28
C ILE A 420 17.92 -5.27 17.49
N ASP A 421 17.64 -5.93 18.62
CA ASP A 421 18.47 -5.85 19.82
C ASP A 421 19.73 -6.73 19.68
N LEU A 422 20.74 -6.18 19.00
CA LEU A 422 22.01 -6.87 18.82
C LEU A 422 22.76 -7.08 20.15
N ASN A 423 22.47 -6.34 21.22
CA ASN A 423 23.06 -6.64 22.52
C ASN A 423 22.49 -7.95 23.08
N ALA A 424 21.18 -8.15 22.98
CA ALA A 424 20.54 -9.41 23.36
C ALA A 424 21.06 -10.57 22.50
N PHE A 425 21.21 -10.35 21.18
CA PHE A 425 21.82 -11.33 20.28
C PHE A 425 23.23 -11.72 20.73
N PHE A 426 24.14 -10.76 20.88
CA PHE A 426 25.52 -11.06 21.29
C PHE A 426 25.61 -11.68 22.69
N SER A 427 24.71 -11.30 23.61
CA SER A 427 24.63 -11.92 24.93
C SER A 427 24.22 -13.40 24.84
N SER A 428 23.35 -13.76 23.90
CA SER A 428 22.95 -15.16 23.67
C SER A 428 24.11 -16.05 23.20
N LEU A 429 25.18 -15.44 22.68
CA LEU A 429 26.39 -16.12 22.23
C LEU A 429 27.51 -16.15 23.30
N GLU A 430 27.33 -15.59 24.50
CA GLU A 430 28.43 -15.37 25.46
C GLU A 430 29.14 -16.68 25.92
N SER A 431 28.44 -17.81 25.89
CA SER A 431 29.01 -19.12 26.26
C SER A 431 29.85 -19.80 25.18
N TYR A 432 29.92 -19.25 23.98
CA TYR A 432 30.59 -19.85 22.82
C TYR A 432 31.86 -19.10 22.43
N GLY A 433 32.74 -19.76 21.72
CA GLY A 433 33.90 -19.15 21.07
C GLY A 433 33.49 -18.43 19.80
N TRP A 434 33.36 -17.11 19.85
CA TRP A 434 33.05 -16.30 18.67
C TRP A 434 33.65 -14.89 18.77
N MET A 435 33.75 -14.22 17.62
CA MET A 435 34.12 -12.81 17.52
C MET A 435 33.62 -12.20 16.21
N ILE A 436 33.45 -10.89 16.20
CA ILE A 436 33.20 -10.12 14.97
C ILE A 436 34.55 -9.79 14.32
N ILE A 437 34.64 -10.01 13.01
CA ILE A 437 35.73 -9.51 12.17
C ILE A 437 35.23 -8.35 11.32
N LYS A 438 36.13 -7.54 10.75
CA LYS A 438 35.76 -6.40 9.88
C LYS A 438 34.97 -5.29 10.59
N SER A 439 34.95 -5.32 11.92
CA SER A 439 34.20 -4.39 12.79
C SER A 439 34.73 -2.96 12.78
N GLU A 440 36.00 -2.76 12.40
CA GLU A 440 36.62 -1.42 12.28
C GLU A 440 36.43 -0.78 10.89
N SER A 441 35.41 -1.20 10.14
CA SER A 441 35.06 -0.52 8.90
C SER A 441 34.25 0.75 9.17
N GLU A 442 34.39 1.75 8.29
CA GLU A 442 33.63 3.02 8.35
C GLU A 442 32.10 2.82 8.31
N ASN A 443 31.64 1.61 7.97
CA ASN A 443 30.22 1.28 7.87
C ASN A 443 29.55 1.09 9.24
N TYR A 444 30.31 0.78 10.30
CA TYR A 444 29.72 0.59 11.63
C TYR A 444 29.41 1.94 12.28
N PRO A 445 28.18 2.13 12.81
CA PRO A 445 27.85 3.35 13.54
C PRO A 445 28.66 3.45 14.84
N GLN A 446 28.94 4.68 15.28
CA GLN A 446 29.80 4.94 16.45
C GLN A 446 29.25 4.33 17.75
N ASP A 447 27.95 4.16 17.85
CA ASP A 447 27.26 3.56 18.99
C ASP A 447 26.85 2.10 18.77
N PHE A 448 27.45 1.41 17.80
CA PHE A 448 27.32 -0.04 17.65
C PHE A 448 27.60 -0.78 18.98
N PRO A 449 26.72 -1.72 19.40
CA PRO A 449 25.70 -2.39 18.59
C PRO A 449 24.28 -1.84 18.76
N LYS A 450 24.11 -0.66 19.39
CA LYS A 450 22.79 -0.03 19.54
C LYS A 450 22.17 0.28 18.18
N HIS A 451 22.94 0.90 17.29
CA HIS A 451 22.64 0.94 15.87
C HIS A 451 23.55 -0.03 15.13
N TYR A 452 23.12 -0.45 13.95
CA TYR A 452 23.84 -1.41 13.12
C TYR A 452 24.00 -0.87 11.70
N PRO A 453 24.96 -1.42 10.92
CA PRO A 453 25.18 -0.96 9.56
C PRO A 453 24.00 -1.39 8.67
N LEU A 454 23.04 -0.48 8.44
CA LEU A 454 21.82 -0.77 7.69
C LEU A 454 22.14 -1.24 6.26
N GLY A 455 21.55 -2.37 5.87
CA GLY A 455 21.75 -2.99 4.56
C GLY A 455 23.13 -3.63 4.36
N LYS A 456 23.82 -3.98 5.46
CA LYS A 456 25.15 -4.60 5.47
C LYS A 456 25.21 -5.90 6.26
N ASP A 457 26.36 -6.54 6.12
CA ASP A 457 26.71 -7.80 6.74
C ASP A 457 27.48 -7.53 8.04
N ILE A 458 27.28 -8.38 9.05
CA ILE A 458 28.14 -8.54 10.22
C ILE A 458 28.83 -9.89 10.07
N ASP A 459 30.14 -9.88 9.88
CA ASP A 459 30.96 -11.07 9.77
C ASP A 459 31.34 -11.60 11.18
N ILE A 460 30.85 -12.79 11.52
CA ILE A 460 31.17 -13.54 12.73
C ILE A 460 32.07 -14.73 12.38
N VAL A 461 33.14 -14.89 13.16
CA VAL A 461 33.95 -16.11 13.18
C VAL A 461 33.69 -16.84 14.49
N CYS A 462 33.47 -18.15 14.44
CA CYS A 462 33.28 -18.99 15.63
C CYS A 462 34.15 -20.24 15.62
N ASP A 463 34.29 -20.87 16.79
CA ASP A 463 35.02 -22.11 16.96
C ASP A 463 34.30 -23.22 16.17
N PRO A 464 35.02 -24.09 15.43
CA PRO A 464 34.41 -25.18 14.68
C PRO A 464 33.51 -26.08 15.51
N GLY A 465 33.85 -26.30 16.78
CA GLY A 465 33.04 -27.09 17.72
C GLY A 465 31.72 -26.43 18.12
N ASP A 466 31.63 -25.11 17.99
CA ASP A 466 30.46 -24.30 18.38
C ASP A 466 29.59 -23.89 17.17
N PHE A 467 30.01 -24.22 15.94
CA PHE A 467 29.40 -23.70 14.71
C PHE A 467 27.90 -23.96 14.62
N ASP A 468 27.46 -25.20 14.84
CA ASP A 468 26.05 -25.58 14.73
C ASP A 468 25.20 -24.87 15.81
N ASP A 469 25.73 -24.71 17.02
CA ASP A 469 25.04 -24.01 18.10
C ASP A 469 24.94 -22.51 17.86
N VAL A 470 26.01 -21.88 17.38
CA VAL A 470 26.00 -20.45 17.00
C VAL A 470 25.02 -20.19 15.86
N CYS A 471 24.97 -21.05 14.84
CA CYS A 471 23.99 -20.95 13.76
C CYS A 471 22.56 -21.08 14.29
N ARG A 472 22.29 -22.11 15.09
CA ARG A 472 20.97 -22.35 15.70
C ARG A 472 20.52 -21.19 16.58
N ILE A 473 21.39 -20.64 17.42
CA ILE A 473 21.04 -19.50 18.29
C ILE A 473 20.73 -18.26 17.46
N THR A 474 21.46 -18.07 16.36
CA THR A 474 21.22 -16.93 15.46
C THR A 474 19.86 -17.11 14.75
N GLU A 475 19.52 -18.31 14.28
CA GLU A 475 18.19 -18.61 13.75
C GLU A 475 17.08 -18.40 14.79
N ASP A 476 17.25 -18.92 16.00
CA ASP A 476 16.30 -18.78 17.10
C ASP A 476 16.08 -17.29 17.45
N PHE A 477 17.16 -16.48 17.44
CA PHE A 477 17.07 -15.04 17.67
C PHE A 477 16.23 -14.33 16.59
N PHE A 478 16.56 -14.51 15.31
CA PHE A 478 15.86 -13.81 14.22
C PHE A 478 14.45 -14.36 13.97
N SER A 479 14.22 -15.65 14.20
CA SER A 479 12.88 -16.23 14.14
C SER A 479 11.98 -15.77 15.29
N GLY A 480 12.56 -15.39 16.43
CA GLY A 480 11.86 -14.78 17.55
C GLY A 480 11.39 -13.34 17.29
N ILE A 481 11.91 -12.67 16.26
CA ILE A 481 11.51 -11.31 15.89
C ILE A 481 10.18 -11.37 15.13
N ALA A 482 9.08 -11.41 15.87
CA ALA A 482 7.71 -11.42 15.33
C ALA A 482 7.23 -9.99 15.01
N ILE A 483 7.85 -9.35 14.01
CA ILE A 483 7.44 -8.00 13.57
C ILE A 483 6.80 -8.09 12.17
N ASP A 484 5.61 -7.52 12.04
CA ASP A 484 4.86 -7.48 10.78
C ASP A 484 5.64 -6.82 9.63
N GLY A 485 5.71 -7.50 8.48
CA GLY A 485 6.42 -7.07 7.27
C GLY A 485 7.88 -7.53 7.17
N TYR A 486 8.46 -8.04 8.25
CA TYR A 486 9.83 -8.57 8.24
C TYR A 486 9.83 -10.05 7.85
N SER A 487 10.92 -10.46 7.21
CA SER A 487 11.22 -11.85 6.91
C SER A 487 12.70 -12.10 7.13
N TRP A 488 13.04 -13.36 7.37
CA TRP A 488 14.42 -13.79 7.45
C TRP A 488 14.63 -15.03 6.58
N GLU A 489 15.86 -15.18 6.12
CA GLU A 489 16.26 -16.31 5.29
C GLU A 489 17.62 -16.83 5.74
N ALA A 490 17.65 -18.11 6.07
CA ALA A 490 18.84 -18.87 6.38
C ALA A 490 19.43 -19.48 5.10
N ARG A 491 20.75 -19.38 4.91
CA ARG A 491 21.46 -19.99 3.77
C ARG A 491 22.75 -20.66 4.23
N SER A 492 22.85 -21.97 3.99
CA SER A 492 24.13 -22.67 4.02
C SER A 492 24.89 -22.36 2.73
N LYS A 493 26.11 -21.83 2.84
CA LYS A 493 26.94 -21.46 1.68
C LYS A 493 27.86 -22.61 1.29
N ASN A 494 28.70 -23.03 2.23
CA ASN A 494 29.68 -24.12 2.12
C ASN A 494 29.84 -24.78 3.50
N ALA A 495 30.62 -25.85 3.60
CA ALA A 495 30.96 -26.46 4.89
C ALA A 495 31.61 -25.41 5.82
N GLY A 496 31.02 -25.18 6.99
CA GLY A 496 31.48 -24.16 7.94
C GLY A 496 31.14 -22.71 7.59
N GLN A 497 30.24 -22.47 6.63
CA GLN A 497 29.76 -21.13 6.30
C GLN A 497 28.23 -21.06 6.29
N TYR A 498 27.71 -20.12 7.06
CA TYR A 498 26.29 -19.89 7.23
C TYR A 498 25.96 -18.41 7.10
N SER A 499 24.74 -18.09 6.67
CA SER A 499 24.29 -16.71 6.66
C SER A 499 22.82 -16.60 6.97
N ILE A 500 22.45 -15.61 7.77
CA ILE A 500 21.06 -15.24 8.04
C ILE A 500 20.84 -13.84 7.52
N ARG A 501 19.88 -13.70 6.62
CA ARG A 501 19.48 -12.45 5.98
C ARG A 501 18.17 -11.98 6.59
N PHE A 502 18.16 -10.81 7.22
CA PHE A 502 16.97 -10.16 7.76
C PHE A 502 16.53 -9.01 6.84
N GLN A 503 15.29 -9.02 6.39
CA GLN A 503 14.81 -8.12 5.34
C GLN A 503 13.34 -7.71 5.52
N ILE A 504 12.98 -6.56 4.99
CA ILE A 504 11.59 -6.09 4.88
C ILE A 504 11.23 -6.02 3.39
N GLU A 505 10.21 -6.78 2.98
CA GLU A 505 9.72 -6.78 1.59
C GLU A 505 10.83 -6.88 0.51
N ASN A 506 11.81 -7.77 0.75
CA ASN A 506 13.03 -8.02 -0.04
C ASN A 506 14.16 -6.98 0.07
N THR A 507 13.97 -5.90 0.82
CA THR A 507 15.02 -4.92 1.13
C THR A 507 15.82 -5.38 2.34
N LEU A 508 17.14 -5.54 2.16
CA LEU A 508 18.04 -5.99 3.22
C LEU A 508 18.12 -4.96 4.36
N ILE A 509 17.87 -5.42 5.59
CA ILE A 509 18.10 -4.65 6.81
C ILE A 509 19.47 -4.99 7.39
N LEU A 510 19.74 -6.28 7.56
CA LEU A 510 20.96 -6.80 8.18
C LEU A 510 21.22 -8.23 7.68
N GLN A 511 22.49 -8.59 7.52
CA GLN A 511 22.90 -9.99 7.34
C GLN A 511 23.91 -10.36 8.41
N ILE A 512 23.78 -11.55 8.99
CA ILE A 512 24.82 -12.15 9.83
C ILE A 512 25.49 -13.24 9.00
N ASP A 513 26.79 -13.10 8.76
CA ASP A 513 27.62 -14.11 8.09
C ASP A 513 28.45 -14.83 9.14
N ILE A 514 28.29 -16.14 9.27
CA ILE A 514 28.97 -16.97 10.29
C ILE A 514 29.94 -17.90 9.58
N MET A 515 31.19 -17.92 10.05
CA MET A 515 32.26 -18.75 9.50
C MET A 515 32.99 -19.49 10.61
N ALA A 516 33.10 -20.81 10.48
CA ALA A 516 33.95 -21.65 11.32
C ALA A 516 35.17 -22.19 10.58
N HIS A 517 35.12 -22.24 9.26
CA HIS A 517 36.20 -22.77 8.42
C HIS A 517 36.56 -21.81 7.29
N SER A 518 37.86 -21.75 6.97
CA SER A 518 38.40 -21.01 5.82
C SER A 518 39.32 -21.93 5.04
N GLU A 519 39.31 -21.83 3.71
CA GLU A 519 40.26 -22.57 2.86
C GLU A 519 41.72 -22.11 3.07
N TYR A 520 41.92 -20.92 3.65
CA TYR A 520 43.22 -20.27 3.80
C TYR A 520 43.74 -20.24 5.24
N LEU A 521 42.90 -20.55 6.24
CA LEU A 521 43.28 -20.56 7.65
C LEU A 521 43.04 -21.95 8.24
N SER A 522 44.01 -22.47 8.98
CA SER A 522 43.82 -23.70 9.75
C SER A 522 42.83 -23.48 10.89
N ASP A 523 42.08 -24.51 11.26
CA ASP A 523 41.20 -24.49 12.44
C ASP A 523 41.97 -24.06 13.71
N GLU A 524 43.21 -24.54 13.88
CA GLU A 524 44.10 -24.12 14.98
C GLU A 524 44.34 -22.60 15.01
N PHE A 525 44.37 -21.93 13.85
CA PHE A 525 44.51 -20.48 13.82
C PHE A 525 43.22 -19.80 14.29
N ILE A 526 42.06 -20.28 13.84
CA ILE A 526 40.74 -19.75 14.20
C ILE A 526 40.54 -19.86 15.71
N GLU A 527 40.74 -21.04 16.29
CA GLU A 527 40.64 -21.30 17.74
C GLU A 527 41.58 -20.39 18.53
N ASN A 528 42.83 -20.30 18.10
CA ASN A 528 43.82 -19.43 18.74
C ASN A 528 43.47 -17.94 18.60
N SER A 529 42.83 -17.54 17.50
CA SER A 529 42.39 -16.16 17.28
C SER A 529 41.21 -15.81 18.19
N ILE A 530 40.24 -16.71 18.30
CA ILE A 530 39.12 -16.61 19.24
C ILE A 530 39.62 -16.56 20.69
N ALA A 531 40.64 -17.33 21.05
CA ALA A 531 41.27 -17.25 22.37
C ALA A 531 41.94 -15.89 22.66
N ARG A 532 42.33 -15.16 21.61
CA ARG A 532 42.92 -13.81 21.68
C ARG A 532 41.93 -12.68 21.36
N ARG A 533 40.63 -12.96 21.30
CA ARG A 533 39.60 -11.95 21.01
C ARG A 533 39.57 -10.86 22.08
N GLU A 534 39.19 -9.66 21.69
CA GLU A 534 39.08 -8.50 22.57
C GLU A 534 37.61 -8.18 22.84
N ARG A 535 37.28 -7.82 24.09
CA ARG A 535 35.91 -7.42 24.45
C ARG A 535 35.70 -5.93 24.16
N LYS A 536 34.69 -5.60 23.36
CA LYS A 536 34.33 -4.23 22.99
C LYS A 536 32.83 -4.03 23.20
N LYS A 537 32.44 -3.12 24.10
CA LYS A 537 31.03 -2.71 24.33
C LYS A 537 30.02 -3.87 24.39
N GLY A 538 30.36 -4.97 25.07
CA GLY A 538 29.47 -6.12 25.26
C GLY A 538 29.56 -7.23 24.20
N TYR A 539 30.35 -7.06 23.13
CA TYR A 539 30.63 -8.09 22.12
C TYR A 539 32.14 -8.38 22.04
N TYR A 540 32.52 -9.38 21.25
CA TYR A 540 33.91 -9.74 20.99
C TYR A 540 34.34 -9.34 19.58
N ILE A 541 35.58 -8.89 19.43
CA ILE A 541 36.22 -8.60 18.14
C ILE A 541 37.55 -9.34 18.02
N ALA A 542 38.01 -9.57 16.79
CA ALA A 542 39.37 -10.02 16.56
C ALA A 542 40.38 -8.96 17.04
N ASN A 543 41.51 -9.40 17.61
CA ASN A 543 42.63 -8.49 17.81
C ASN A 543 43.18 -8.02 16.45
N ILE A 544 43.90 -6.90 16.46
CA ILE A 544 44.30 -6.23 15.22
C ILE A 544 45.14 -7.08 14.27
N LYS A 545 46.00 -7.97 14.80
CA LYS A 545 46.87 -8.83 13.98
C LYS A 545 46.06 -9.89 13.25
N ASP A 546 45.11 -10.50 13.94
CA ASP A 546 44.24 -11.52 13.36
C ASP A 546 43.24 -10.90 12.38
N GLU A 547 42.69 -9.73 12.71
CA GLU A 547 41.85 -8.92 11.81
C GLU A 547 42.59 -8.61 10.48
N CYS A 548 43.87 -8.27 10.55
CA CYS A 548 44.70 -8.05 9.34
C CYS A 548 44.79 -9.32 8.47
N LEU A 549 44.93 -10.50 9.07
CA LEU A 549 44.97 -11.76 8.33
C LEU A 549 43.63 -12.08 7.66
N PHE A 550 42.51 -11.91 8.37
CA PHE A 550 41.18 -12.08 7.78
C PHE A 550 40.94 -11.14 6.59
N ARG A 551 41.33 -9.87 6.71
CA ARG A 551 41.22 -8.88 5.63
C ARG A 551 42.15 -9.17 4.46
N LEU A 552 43.37 -9.65 4.72
CA LEU A 552 44.31 -10.03 3.67
C LEU A 552 43.78 -11.19 2.83
N ILE A 553 43.13 -12.17 3.47
CA ILE A 553 42.45 -13.28 2.78
C ILE A 553 41.29 -12.76 1.94
N ASP A 554 40.41 -11.93 2.52
CA ASP A 554 39.30 -11.32 1.79
C ASP A 554 39.79 -10.53 0.56
N TYR A 555 40.92 -9.83 0.67
CA TYR A 555 41.55 -9.14 -0.46
C TYR A 555 42.14 -10.10 -1.49
N TYR A 556 42.79 -11.17 -1.05
CA TYR A 556 43.33 -12.20 -1.94
C TYR A 556 42.21 -12.84 -2.78
N GLU A 557 41.09 -13.18 -2.16
CA GLU A 557 39.90 -13.70 -2.85
C GLU A 557 39.23 -12.65 -3.73
N LYS A 558 39.20 -11.39 -3.28
CA LYS A 558 38.48 -10.29 -3.93
C LYS A 558 39.40 -9.07 -4.11
N PRO A 559 40.33 -9.10 -5.09
CA PRO A 559 41.35 -8.05 -5.26
C PRO A 559 40.80 -6.64 -5.55
N HIS A 560 39.52 -6.52 -5.88
CA HIS A 560 38.85 -5.24 -6.07
C HIS A 560 38.51 -4.53 -4.74
N LYS A 561 38.52 -5.25 -3.60
CA LYS A 561 38.27 -4.69 -2.26
C LYS A 561 39.55 -4.07 -1.65
N LYS A 562 40.12 -3.07 -2.33
CA LYS A 562 41.41 -2.44 -1.94
C LYS A 562 41.47 -1.90 -0.51
N TYR A 563 40.33 -1.47 0.05
CA TYR A 563 40.22 -1.00 1.43
C TYR A 563 40.63 -2.06 2.48
N HIS A 564 40.55 -3.35 2.15
CA HIS A 564 41.09 -4.39 3.04
C HIS A 564 42.62 -4.36 3.08
N LEU A 565 43.28 -4.20 1.92
CA LEU A 565 44.74 -4.07 1.84
C LEU A 565 45.21 -2.78 2.54
N GLU A 566 44.55 -1.66 2.29
CA GLU A 566 44.85 -0.37 2.95
C GLU A 566 44.75 -0.49 4.48
N PHE A 567 43.74 -1.21 5.00
CA PHE A 567 43.64 -1.47 6.43
C PHE A 567 44.85 -2.25 6.95
N VAL A 568 45.26 -3.31 6.23
CA VAL A 568 46.42 -4.14 6.61
C VAL A 568 47.71 -3.31 6.63
N GLU A 569 47.94 -2.49 5.61
CA GLU A 569 49.12 -1.62 5.50
C GLU A 569 49.20 -0.54 6.59
N ASN A 570 48.06 -0.13 7.15
CA ASN A 570 48.01 0.86 8.21
C ASN A 570 48.26 0.29 9.63
N HIS A 571 48.20 -1.04 9.79
CA HIS A 571 48.23 -1.70 11.11
C HIS A 571 49.33 -2.76 11.27
N LEU A 572 50.02 -3.12 10.18
CA LEU A 572 51.24 -3.93 10.17
C LEU A 572 52.44 -3.08 9.79
#